data_AF-A0A9P7RF99-F1
#
_entry.id   AF-A0A9P7RF99-F1
#
_cell.length_a   1.000
_cell.length_b   1.000
_cell.length_c   1.000
_cell.angle_alpha   90.00
_cell.angle_beta   90.00
_cell.angle_gamma   90.00
#
_symmetry.space_group_name_H-M   'P 1'
#
loop_
_entity.id
_entity.type
_entity.pdbx_description
1 polymer ?
#
loop_
_entity_poly.entity_id
_entity_poly.type
_entity_poly.pdbx_seq_one_letter_code
_entity_poly.pdbx_strand_id
1 'polypeptide(L)'
;VTAYSTHSAVLTLEHSFPKGSDISVLVDVQLLLSTMTSNQTRIGEWVNVVGYLTPAPPGTRAKGTSHEPRIAAVQALMLWSAGPLNLQRYEASFATTSS
;
A
#
# COMPACT_ATOMS: atom_id res chain seq x y z
N VAL A 1 4.27 4.24 3.47
CA VAL A 1 5.37 3.41 2.89
C VAL A 1 6.19 2.83 4.03
N THR A 2 6.36 1.51 4.08
CA THR A 2 7.18 0.81 5.08
C THR A 2 8.47 0.25 4.49
N ALA A 3 8.48 -0.11 3.21
CA ALA A 3 9.69 -0.54 2.50
C ALA A 3 9.63 -0.21 1.00
N TYR A 4 10.81 -0.15 0.37
CA TYR A 4 10.97 -0.07 -1.08
C TYR A 4 12.11 -0.99 -1.54
N SER A 5 11.84 -1.85 -2.52
CA SER A 5 12.84 -2.68 -3.18
C SER A 5 13.19 -2.08 -4.54
N THR A 6 14.44 -1.62 -4.70
CA THR A 6 14.97 -1.16 -5.99
C THR A 6 15.20 -2.31 -6.97
N HIS A 7 15.43 -3.53 -6.47
CA HIS A 7 15.64 -4.71 -7.29
C HIS A 7 14.38 -5.14 -8.03
N SER A 8 13.23 -5.12 -7.34
CA SER A 8 11.95 -5.57 -7.89
C SER A 8 10.99 -4.44 -8.21
N ALA A 9 11.38 -3.17 -7.98
CA ALA A 9 10.51 -2.00 -8.11
C ALA A 9 9.17 -2.15 -7.35
N VAL A 10 9.22 -2.63 -6.11
CA VAL A 10 8.03 -2.84 -5.27
C VAL A 10 8.07 -1.96 -4.02
N LEU A 11 6.99 -1.22 -3.76
CA LEU A 11 6.72 -0.55 -2.50
C LEU A 11 5.88 -1.46 -1.59
N THR A 12 6.21 -1.48 -0.31
CA THR A 12 5.33 -2.05 0.73
C THR A 12 4.59 -0.91 1.43
N LEU A 13 3.27 -0.98 1.41
CA LEU A 13 2.38 -0.06 2.10
C LEU A 13 1.64 -0.80 3.21
N GLU A 14 1.54 -0.17 4.36
CA GLU A 14 0.76 -0.65 5.48
C GLU A 14 -0.14 0.49 5.97
N HIS A 15 -1.35 0.12 6.37
CA HIS A 15 -2.26 1.01 7.09
C HIS A 15 -2.91 0.22 8.21
N SER A 16 -2.66 0.63 9.46
CA SER A 16 -3.23 0.02 10.67
C SER A 16 -4.66 0.51 10.97
N PHE A 17 -5.44 0.88 9.95
CA PHE A 17 -6.84 1.25 10.07
C PHE A 17 -7.77 0.25 9.34
N PRO A 18 -8.86 -0.18 10.00
CA PRO A 18 -9.18 0.03 11.41
C PRO A 18 -8.12 -0.59 12.33
N LYS A 19 -8.00 -0.10 13.57
CA LYS A 19 -6.97 -0.60 14.51
C LYS A 19 -7.00 -2.12 14.60
N GLY A 20 -5.84 -2.74 14.38
CA GLY A 20 -5.71 -4.21 14.31
C GLY A 20 -5.84 -4.78 12.90
N SER A 21 -5.98 -3.94 11.86
CA SER A 21 -5.80 -4.38 10.48
C SER A 21 -4.35 -4.80 10.27
N ASP A 22 -4.18 -6.03 9.81
CA ASP A 22 -2.89 -6.59 9.42
C ASP A 22 -2.85 -6.71 7.89
N ILE A 23 -3.09 -5.59 7.21
CA ILE A 23 -3.13 -5.51 5.75
C ILE A 23 -1.83 -4.87 5.28
N SER A 24 -1.08 -5.62 4.48
CA SER A 24 0.08 -5.12 3.74
C SER A 24 -0.24 -5.12 2.25
N VAL A 25 0.17 -4.08 1.54
CA VAL A 25 -0.03 -3.96 0.10
C VAL A 25 1.32 -3.87 -0.59
N LEU A 26 1.57 -4.80 -1.51
CA LEU A 26 2.71 -4.79 -2.42
C LEU A 26 2.33 -4.02 -3.67
N VAL A 27 3.02 -2.92 -3.94
CA VAL A 27 2.74 -2.04 -5.08
C VAL A 27 3.91 -2.12 -6.05
N ASP A 28 3.68 -2.77 -7.19
CA ASP A 28 4.59 -2.78 -8.34
C ASP A 28 4.54 -1.40 -9.02
N VAL A 29 5.67 -0.69 -9.00
CA VAL A 29 5.84 0.65 -9.58
C VAL A 29 6.70 0.63 -10.84
N GLN A 30 6.93 -0.53 -11.45
CA GLN A 30 7.83 -0.67 -12.60
C GLN A 30 7.43 0.23 -13.79
N LEU A 31 6.13 0.47 -13.99
CA LEU A 31 5.61 1.35 -15.04
C LEU A 31 5.84 2.85 -14.75
N LEU A 32 6.19 3.21 -13.51
CA LEU A 32 6.27 4.60 -13.03
C LEU A 32 7.70 5.05 -12.75
N LEU A 33 8.71 4.19 -12.90
CA LEU A 33 10.09 4.48 -12.48
C LEU A 33 10.67 5.77 -13.07
N SER A 34 10.30 6.13 -14.31
CA SER A 34 10.79 7.35 -14.97
C SER A 34 10.21 8.65 -14.40
N THR A 35 9.10 8.59 -13.67
CA THR A 35 8.39 9.75 -13.13
C THR A 35 8.40 9.78 -11.59
N MET A 36 8.96 8.74 -10.96
CA MET A 36 9.07 8.68 -9.50
C MET A 36 10.12 9.64 -8.95
N THR A 37 9.80 10.14 -7.77
CA THR A 37 10.63 11.03 -6.94
C THR A 37 11.00 10.31 -5.64
N SER A 38 12.09 10.72 -5.00
CA SER A 38 12.55 10.15 -3.73
C SER A 38 11.51 10.23 -2.61
N ASN A 39 10.63 11.24 -2.64
CA ASN A 39 9.56 11.39 -1.65
C ASN A 39 8.53 10.26 -1.73
N GLN A 40 8.34 9.64 -2.89
CA GLN A 40 7.36 8.56 -3.06
C GLN A 40 7.87 7.20 -2.55
N THR A 41 9.17 7.06 -2.30
CA THR A 41 9.80 5.81 -1.82
C THR A 41 10.27 5.90 -0.36
N ARG A 42 10.18 7.08 0.25
CA ARG A 42 10.68 7.34 1.60
C ARG A 42 9.79 6.67 2.66
N ILE A 43 10.42 6.00 3.62
CA ILE A 43 9.75 5.36 4.75
C ILE A 43 8.98 6.41 5.56
N GLY A 44 7.74 6.07 5.94
CA GLY A 44 6.84 6.95 6.68
C GLY A 44 6.00 7.89 5.81
N GLU A 45 6.27 7.97 4.50
CA GLU A 45 5.46 8.80 3.60
C GLU A 45 4.10 8.17 3.33
N TRP A 46 3.08 9.04 3.31
CA TRP A 46 1.75 8.70 2.84
C TRP A 46 1.68 8.91 1.34
N VAL A 47 1.23 7.88 0.62
CA VAL A 47 1.11 7.92 -0.83
C VAL A 47 -0.28 7.46 -1.24
N ASN A 48 -0.82 8.09 -2.27
CA ASN A 48 -2.00 7.62 -2.96
C ASN A 48 -1.56 6.74 -4.13
N VAL A 49 -2.28 5.65 -4.36
CA VAL A 49 -1.99 4.69 -5.42
C VAL A 49 -3.27 4.41 -6.20
N VAL A 50 -3.18 4.46 -7.52
CA VAL A 50 -4.23 3.98 -8.42
C VAL A 50 -3.62 2.94 -9.35
N GLY A 51 -4.27 1.80 -9.47
CA GLY A 51 -3.74 0.66 -10.20
C GLY A 51 -4.71 -0.52 -10.23
N TYR A 52 -4.24 -1.62 -10.79
CA TYR A 52 -5.00 -2.87 -10.86
C TYR A 52 -4.56 -3.83 -9.76
N LEU A 53 -5.52 -4.51 -9.13
CA LEU A 53 -5.23 -5.63 -8.26
C LEU A 53 -4.63 -6.77 -9.08
N THR A 54 -3.53 -7.32 -8.60
CA THR A 54 -2.86 -8.47 -9.21
C THR A 54 -2.92 -9.67 -8.26
N PRO A 55 -2.77 -10.90 -8.79
CA PRO A 55 -2.56 -12.06 -7.94
C PRO A 55 -1.36 -11.81 -7.03
N ALA A 56 -1.53 -12.06 -5.72
CA ALA A 56 -0.44 -11.95 -4.78
C ALA A 56 0.70 -12.91 -5.18
N PRO A 57 1.98 -12.51 -5.05
CA PRO A 57 3.11 -13.34 -5.43
C PRO A 57 3.07 -14.73 -4.75
N PRO A 58 3.51 -15.80 -5.44
CA PRO A 58 3.63 -17.12 -4.82
C PRO A 58 4.47 -17.05 -3.52
N GLY A 59 3.97 -17.63 -2.44
CA GLY A 59 4.66 -17.63 -1.13
C GLY A 59 4.27 -16.52 -0.16
N THR A 60 3.44 -15.55 -0.57
CA THR A 60 2.86 -14.55 0.34
C THR A 60 1.56 -15.01 1.02
N ARG A 61 1.10 -16.22 0.71
CA ARG A 61 0.04 -16.93 1.44
C ARG A 61 0.68 -18.10 2.18
N ALA A 62 0.98 -17.92 3.46
CA ALA A 62 1.38 -18.97 4.36
C ALA A 62 0.20 -19.92 4.61
N LYS A 63 0.42 -21.23 4.48
CA LYS A 63 -0.62 -22.21 4.80
C LYS A 63 -0.88 -22.23 6.31
N GLY A 64 -2.10 -21.85 6.73
CA GLY A 64 -2.77 -22.50 7.86
C GLY A 64 -2.62 -21.89 9.26
N THR A 65 -2.60 -20.57 9.41
CA THR A 65 -2.81 -19.96 10.75
C THR A 65 -3.90 -18.89 10.71
N SER A 66 -4.71 -18.82 11.76
CA SER A 66 -5.90 -17.95 11.89
C SER A 66 -5.60 -16.44 11.97
N HIS A 67 -4.33 -16.04 11.95
CA HIS A 67 -3.84 -14.67 12.19
C HIS A 67 -2.79 -14.30 11.14
N GLU A 68 -3.12 -14.49 9.87
CA GLU A 68 -2.20 -14.24 8.77
C GLU A 68 -2.37 -12.81 8.21
N PRO A 69 -1.25 -12.08 7.97
CA PRO A 69 -1.30 -10.78 7.31
C PRO A 69 -1.98 -10.90 5.95
N ARG A 70 -3.00 -10.08 5.71
CA ARG A 70 -3.68 -10.02 4.43
C ARG A 70 -2.81 -9.22 3.46
N ILE A 71 -2.09 -9.93 2.59
CA ILE A 71 -1.27 -9.31 1.56
C ILE A 71 -2.10 -9.11 0.28
N ALA A 72 -2.24 -7.86 -0.14
CA ALA A 72 -2.76 -7.50 -1.46
C ALA A 72 -1.61 -7.07 -2.39
N ALA A 73 -1.78 -7.25 -3.69
CA ALA A 73 -0.81 -6.81 -4.70
C ALA A 73 -1.50 -5.88 -5.71
N VAL A 74 -0.80 -4.81 -6.10
CA VAL A 74 -1.28 -3.79 -7.03
C VAL A 74 -0.20 -3.50 -8.07
N GLN A 75 -0.56 -3.46 -9.35
CA GLN A 75 0.25 -2.84 -10.39
C GLN A 75 -0.16 -1.36 -10.52
N ALA A 76 0.75 -0.45 -10.21
CA ALA A 76 0.46 0.98 -10.17
C ALA A 76 0.47 1.61 -11.57
N LEU A 77 -0.53 2.45 -11.82
CA LEU A 77 -0.62 3.34 -12.98
C LEU A 77 -0.41 4.81 -12.60
N MET A 78 -0.74 5.16 -11.36
CA MET A 78 -0.49 6.49 -10.80
C MET A 78 -0.09 6.36 -9.34
N LEU A 79 0.88 7.18 -8.93
CA LEU A 79 1.33 7.24 -7.55
C LEU A 79 1.78 8.66 -7.23
N TRP A 80 1.33 9.21 -6.11
CA TRP A 80 1.73 10.56 -5.66
C TRP A 80 1.78 10.67 -4.15
N SER A 81 2.62 11.56 -3.63
CA SER A 81 2.64 11.86 -2.20
C SER A 81 1.31 12.48 -1.78
N ALA A 82 0.75 12.00 -0.68
CA ALA A 82 -0.43 12.60 -0.06
C ALA A 82 -0.11 13.92 0.67
N GLY A 83 1.19 14.22 0.86
CA GLY A 83 1.63 15.36 1.64
C GLY A 83 1.21 15.26 3.11
N PRO A 84 1.05 16.41 3.81
CA PRO A 84 0.53 16.44 5.17
C PRO A 84 -0.91 15.92 5.23
N LEU A 85 -1.07 14.64 5.59
CA LEU A 85 -2.37 13.99 5.70
C LEU A 85 -2.90 14.06 7.14
N ASN A 86 -4.09 14.66 7.34
CA ASN A 86 -4.83 14.49 8.59
C ASN A 86 -5.53 13.12 8.56
N LEU A 87 -4.82 12.11 9.08
CA LEU A 87 -5.26 10.72 9.05
C LEU A 87 -6.64 10.51 9.68
N GLN A 88 -6.92 11.17 10.82
CA GLN A 88 -8.20 11.06 11.52
C GLN A 88 -9.37 11.56 10.67
N ARG A 89 -9.21 12.70 9.97
CA ARG A 89 -10.24 13.21 9.05
C ARG A 89 -10.42 12.33 7.83
N TYR A 90 -9.31 11.80 7.29
CA TYR A 90 -9.35 10.88 6.17
C TYR A 90 -10.15 9.62 6.52
N GLU A 91 -9.79 8.95 7.61
CA GLU A 91 -10.46 7.75 8.11
C GLU A 91 -11.95 7.98 8.41
N ALA A 92 -12.31 9.13 8.99
CA ALA A 92 -13.70 9.49 9.26
C ALA A 92 -14.56 9.59 7.98
N SER A 93 -13.97 9.98 6.85
CA SER A 93 -14.70 10.06 5.58
C SER A 93 -15.13 8.68 5.06
N PHE A 94 -14.40 7.62 5.40
CA PHE A 94 -14.71 6.23 5.03
C PHE A 94 -15.56 5.51 6.07
N ALA A 95 -15.65 6.04 7.29
CA ALA A 95 -16.49 5.46 8.35
C ALA A 95 -18.01 5.63 8.10
N THR A 96 -18.43 6.48 7.14
CA THR A 96 -19.84 6.90 6.98
C THR A 96 -20.65 6.06 5.96
N THR A 97 -20.14 4.97 5.40
CA THR A 97 -20.99 4.11 4.52
C THR A 97 -21.37 2.82 5.24
N SER A 98 -22.39 2.93 6.09
CA SER A 98 -23.26 1.80 6.47
C SER A 98 -24.70 2.32 6.51
N SER A 99 -25.40 2.20 5.37
CA SER A 99 -26.85 2.29 5.23
C SER A 99 -27.33 1.21 4.28
#